data_AF-A0A6S8VZA2-F1
#
_entry.id   AF-A0A6S8VZA2-F1
#
_cell.length_a   1.000
_cell.length_b   1.000
_cell.length_c   1.000
_cell.angle_alpha   90.00
_cell.angle_beta   90.00
_cell.angle_gamma   90.00
#
_symmetry.space_group_name_H-M   'P 1'
#
loop_
_entity.id
_entity.type
_entity.pdbx_description
1 polymer ?
#
loop_
_entity_poly.entity_id
_entity_poly.type
_entity_poly.pdbx_seq_one_letter_code
_entity_poly.pdbx_strand_id
1 'polypeptide(L)'
;MRHCILAFLLMPHTHTTSLSCLSLYIIYNTVPLNSKNIYENKKKFGGIPTRKEWPTFYTMLSKMKKENTTIFTGAHQVMGYQRFIETMNLLLVKNQSMLQSLSKEICVNATQRNVKGCFEAIQKINNVGKFFAWQVTCDLLESNNLFMCCEDDWVELGPGALAGIQLIFGKTKAMDDLEMARILRDYQTTVFDALGVEFPSFCGRGISLKNIEHALCEFQKYVALVDKARRRSNKLGARCWDPRYSGKGSRSYMDIGKNCVTCNYNGEQKVSILCDSCLSCYCEDCLNFGKKISESLQWICPPCRMIEALMIYQRRSSGAVT
;
A
#
# COMPACT_ATOMS: atom_id res chain seq x y z
N MET A 1 -3.86 -7.93 -2.08
CA MET A 1 -3.02 -6.95 -2.78
C MET A 1 -1.58 -7.46 -2.97
N ARG A 2 -0.79 -7.71 -1.92
CA ARG A 2 0.64 -8.06 -2.05
C ARG A 2 0.98 -9.31 -2.89
N HIS A 3 0.16 -10.36 -2.89
CA HIS A 3 0.36 -11.52 -3.78
C HIS A 3 0.08 -11.24 -5.27
N CYS A 4 -0.80 -10.28 -5.60
CA CYS A 4 -1.05 -9.88 -6.99
C CYS A 4 0.08 -8.97 -7.52
N ILE A 5 0.68 -8.17 -6.63
CA ILE A 5 1.91 -7.41 -6.92
C ILE A 5 3.04 -8.36 -7.30
N LEU A 6 3.22 -9.47 -6.56
CA LEU A 6 4.22 -10.51 -6.89
C LEU A 6 3.99 -11.17 -8.26
N ALA A 7 2.74 -11.51 -8.63
CA ALA A 7 2.44 -12.09 -9.94
C ALA A 7 2.74 -11.12 -11.10
N PHE A 8 2.60 -9.82 -10.86
CA PHE A 8 2.87 -8.76 -11.82
C PHE A 8 4.38 -8.43 -11.93
N LEU A 9 5.10 -8.44 -10.81
CA LEU A 9 6.56 -8.25 -10.73
C LEU A 9 7.38 -9.38 -11.35
N LEU A 10 6.79 -10.57 -11.53
CA LEU A 10 7.44 -11.74 -12.14
C LEU A 10 7.26 -11.81 -13.67
N MET A 11 6.64 -10.80 -14.30
CA MET A 11 6.55 -10.74 -15.76
C MET A 11 7.89 -10.26 -16.36
N PRO A 12 8.43 -10.92 -17.40
CA PRO A 12 9.71 -10.53 -18.01
C PRO A 12 9.65 -9.11 -18.58
N HIS A 13 10.48 -8.23 -18.05
CA HIS A 13 10.61 -6.83 -18.45
C HIS A 13 11.44 -6.72 -19.73
N THR A 14 10.77 -6.51 -20.86
CA THR A 14 11.34 -5.91 -22.08
C THR A 14 10.81 -4.48 -22.19
N HIS A 15 11.55 -3.55 -22.81
CA HIS A 15 11.18 -2.13 -22.83
C HIS A 15 9.78 -1.84 -23.43
N THR A 16 9.24 -2.75 -24.25
CA THR A 16 7.89 -2.67 -24.81
C THR A 16 6.80 -3.25 -23.91
N THR A 17 7.12 -4.12 -22.94
CA THR A 17 6.15 -4.64 -21.96
C THR A 17 5.87 -3.68 -20.80
N SER A 18 6.71 -2.66 -20.57
CA SER A 18 6.56 -1.72 -19.44
C SER A 18 5.27 -0.90 -19.48
N LEU A 19 4.91 -0.33 -20.64
CA LEU A 19 3.72 0.51 -20.81
C LEU A 19 2.42 -0.29 -20.67
N SER A 20 2.37 -1.50 -21.24
CA SER A 20 1.21 -2.39 -21.13
C SER A 20 1.00 -2.89 -19.71
N CYS A 21 2.09 -3.22 -19.02
CA CYS A 21 2.06 -3.57 -17.60
C CYS A 21 1.55 -2.39 -16.79
N LEU A 22 2.18 -1.21 -16.90
CA LEU A 22 1.81 -0.01 -16.17
C LEU A 22 0.33 0.36 -16.35
N SER A 23 -0.17 0.28 -17.59
CA SER A 23 -1.59 0.47 -17.91
C SER A 23 -2.49 -0.46 -17.09
N LEU A 24 -2.19 -1.76 -17.06
CA LEU A 24 -2.95 -2.76 -16.31
C LEU A 24 -2.86 -2.49 -14.80
N TYR A 25 -1.69 -2.13 -14.28
CA TYR A 25 -1.52 -1.81 -12.87
C TYR A 25 -2.40 -0.63 -12.43
N ILE A 26 -2.42 0.44 -13.23
CA ILE A 26 -3.24 1.63 -12.99
C ILE A 26 -4.73 1.29 -12.99
N ILE A 27 -5.18 0.49 -13.97
CA ILE A 27 -6.59 0.09 -14.08
C ILE A 27 -7.11 -0.51 -12.77
N TYR A 28 -6.34 -1.40 -12.13
CA TYR A 28 -6.87 -2.25 -11.07
C TYR A 28 -6.50 -1.81 -9.65
N ASN A 29 -5.46 -1.01 -9.46
CA ASN A 29 -5.12 -0.45 -8.15
C ASN A 29 -5.87 0.85 -7.84
N THR A 30 -6.72 1.35 -8.74
CA THR A 30 -7.55 2.53 -8.47
C THR A 30 -8.60 2.31 -7.38
N VAL A 31 -8.87 1.07 -6.91
CA VAL A 31 -9.91 0.82 -5.90
C VAL A 31 -9.63 -0.36 -4.96
N PRO A 32 -9.77 -0.17 -3.63
CA PRO A 32 -9.75 -1.27 -2.67
C PRO A 32 -11.10 -2.02 -2.65
N LEU A 33 -11.10 -3.24 -3.17
CA LEU A 33 -12.20 -4.20 -3.00
C LEU A 33 -12.25 -4.71 -1.55
N ASN A 34 -13.44 -5.12 -1.09
CA ASN A 34 -13.56 -5.76 0.23
C ASN A 34 -12.70 -7.02 0.32
N SER A 35 -12.11 -7.33 1.48
CA SER A 35 -11.30 -8.53 1.73
C SER A 35 -11.99 -9.83 1.32
N LYS A 36 -13.32 -9.96 1.53
CA LYS A 36 -14.09 -11.12 1.07
C LYS A 36 -14.07 -11.23 -0.45
N ASN A 37 -14.18 -10.09 -1.14
CA ASN A 37 -14.20 -10.01 -2.59
C ASN A 37 -12.80 -10.18 -3.17
N ILE A 38 -11.76 -9.71 -2.48
CA ILE A 38 -10.37 -10.03 -2.82
C ILE A 38 -10.14 -11.55 -2.78
N TYR A 39 -10.69 -12.25 -1.79
CA TYR A 39 -10.59 -13.70 -1.67
C TYR A 39 -11.37 -14.43 -2.76
N GLU A 40 -12.64 -14.10 -2.96
CA GLU A 40 -13.47 -14.68 -4.04
C GLU A 40 -12.86 -14.39 -5.43
N ASN A 41 -12.30 -13.18 -5.64
CA ASN A 41 -11.59 -12.84 -6.86
C ASN A 41 -10.34 -13.70 -7.04
N LYS A 42 -9.54 -13.88 -5.99
CA LYS A 42 -8.36 -14.74 -6.05
C LYS A 42 -8.75 -16.18 -6.38
N LYS A 43 -9.87 -16.67 -5.85
CA LYS A 43 -10.38 -18.02 -6.15
C LYS A 43 -10.86 -18.16 -7.59
N LYS A 44 -11.52 -17.13 -8.14
CA LYS A 44 -12.18 -17.20 -9.46
C LYS A 44 -11.29 -16.77 -10.64
N PHE A 45 -10.42 -15.78 -10.43
CA PHE A 45 -9.58 -15.17 -11.48
C PHE A 45 -8.08 -15.33 -11.19
N GLY A 46 -7.69 -16.02 -10.11
CA GLY A 46 -6.29 -16.11 -9.71
C GLY A 46 -5.70 -14.81 -9.15
N GLY A 47 -6.46 -13.71 -9.13
CA GLY A 47 -5.98 -12.42 -8.65
C GLY A 47 -6.80 -11.24 -9.17
N ILE A 48 -6.08 -10.22 -9.64
CA ILE A 48 -6.65 -9.05 -10.30
C ILE A 48 -7.13 -9.48 -11.70
N PRO A 49 -8.40 -9.28 -12.08
CA PRO A 49 -8.91 -9.68 -13.39
C PRO A 49 -8.13 -8.95 -14.48
N THR A 50 -7.88 -9.60 -15.61
CA THR A 50 -7.31 -8.99 -16.80
C THR A 50 -8.37 -8.22 -17.59
N ARG A 51 -7.93 -7.45 -18.59
CA ARG A 51 -8.85 -6.75 -19.50
C ARG A 51 -9.83 -7.69 -20.20
N LYS A 52 -9.39 -8.89 -20.59
CA LYS A 52 -10.24 -9.90 -21.23
C LYS A 52 -11.29 -10.45 -20.27
N GLU A 53 -10.99 -10.46 -18.97
CA GLU A 53 -11.88 -10.95 -17.92
C GLU A 53 -12.85 -9.88 -17.39
N TRP A 54 -12.70 -8.62 -17.82
CA TRP A 54 -13.58 -7.52 -17.41
C TRP A 54 -15.08 -7.79 -17.62
N PRO A 55 -15.55 -8.34 -18.77
CA PRO A 55 -16.98 -8.62 -18.95
C PRO A 55 -17.53 -9.61 -17.91
N THR A 56 -16.77 -10.67 -17.61
CA THR A 56 -17.13 -11.66 -16.59
C THR A 56 -17.09 -11.04 -15.19
N PHE A 57 -16.08 -10.22 -14.91
CA PHE A 57 -15.95 -9.51 -13.63
C PHE A 57 -17.09 -8.50 -13.42
N TYR A 58 -17.42 -7.71 -14.44
CA TYR A 58 -18.55 -6.78 -14.44
C TYR A 58 -19.88 -7.49 -14.16
N THR A 59 -20.10 -8.64 -14.80
CA THR A 59 -21.32 -9.44 -14.59
C THR A 59 -21.42 -9.92 -13.14
N MET A 60 -20.31 -10.37 -12.56
CA MET A 60 -20.24 -10.76 -11.15
C MET A 60 -20.55 -9.58 -10.22
N LEU A 61 -19.91 -8.43 -10.44
CA LEU A 61 -20.15 -7.22 -9.65
C LEU A 61 -21.60 -6.74 -9.75
N SER A 62 -22.20 -6.82 -10.94
CA SER A 62 -23.60 -6.47 -11.19
C SER A 62 -24.55 -7.40 -10.45
N LYS A 63 -24.27 -8.70 -10.43
CA LYS A 63 -25.04 -9.69 -9.64
C LYS A 63 -24.98 -9.35 -8.15
N MET A 64 -23.79 -9.10 -7.62
CA MET A 64 -23.61 -8.74 -6.21
C MET A 64 -24.34 -7.44 -5.85
N LYS A 65 -24.36 -6.45 -6.76
CA LYS A 65 -25.10 -5.21 -6.57
C LYS A 65 -26.61 -5.45 -6.51
N LYS A 66 -27.14 -6.33 -7.37
CA LYS A 66 -28.57 -6.74 -7.35
C LYS A 66 -28.92 -7.50 -6.06
N GLU A 67 -28.03 -8.35 -5.58
CA GLU A 67 -28.17 -9.09 -4.33
C GLU A 67 -27.87 -8.24 -3.09
N ASN A 68 -27.69 -6.93 -3.25
CA ASN A 68 -27.37 -5.96 -2.20
C ASN A 68 -26.17 -6.37 -1.30
N THR A 69 -25.21 -7.10 -1.88
CA THR A 69 -24.01 -7.56 -1.19
C THR A 69 -22.97 -6.43 -1.12
N THR A 70 -22.25 -6.34 0.00
CA THR A 70 -21.19 -5.34 0.18
C THR A 70 -20.00 -5.60 -0.75
N ILE A 71 -19.84 -4.73 -1.77
CA ILE A 71 -18.76 -4.83 -2.78
C ILE A 71 -17.45 -4.20 -2.27
N PHE A 72 -17.53 -3.05 -1.60
CA PHE A 72 -16.39 -2.31 -1.10
C PHE A 72 -16.43 -2.23 0.42
N THR A 73 -15.27 -2.32 1.09
CA THR A 73 -15.21 -2.12 2.55
C THR A 73 -15.38 -0.65 2.91
N GLY A 74 -16.01 -0.36 4.05
CA GLY A 74 -15.95 0.96 4.68
C GLY A 74 -14.65 1.25 5.44
N ALA A 75 -13.65 0.37 5.37
CA ALA A 75 -12.38 0.52 6.09
C ALA A 75 -11.48 1.64 5.52
N HIS A 76 -11.67 2.00 4.25
CA HIS A 76 -10.92 3.03 3.55
C HIS A 76 -11.86 3.87 2.69
N GLN A 77 -11.40 5.03 2.23
CA GLN A 77 -12.14 5.80 1.22
C GLN A 77 -12.23 4.98 -0.07
N VAL A 78 -13.45 4.78 -0.57
CA VAL A 78 -13.74 3.96 -1.77
C VAL A 78 -14.46 4.79 -2.82
N MET A 79 -14.17 4.52 -4.09
CA MET A 79 -14.71 5.27 -5.23
C MET A 79 -16.24 5.11 -5.38
N GLY A 80 -16.78 4.02 -4.83
CA GLY A 80 -18.19 3.65 -4.96
C GLY A 80 -18.46 2.91 -6.27
N TYR A 81 -19.51 2.07 -6.26
CA TYR A 81 -19.81 1.14 -7.36
C TYR A 81 -20.01 1.83 -8.71
N GLN A 82 -20.89 2.83 -8.76
CA GLN A 82 -21.27 3.51 -10.01
C GLN A 82 -20.03 4.11 -10.70
N ARG A 83 -19.31 4.97 -9.96
CA ARG A 83 -18.10 5.64 -10.44
C ARG A 83 -17.02 4.66 -10.84
N PHE A 84 -16.86 3.56 -10.08
CA PHE A 84 -15.92 2.50 -10.43
C PHE A 84 -16.25 1.87 -11.79
N ILE A 85 -17.49 1.44 -12.01
CA ILE A 85 -17.90 0.86 -13.29
C ILE A 85 -17.69 1.84 -14.45
N GLU A 86 -18.05 3.10 -14.25
CA GLU A 86 -17.87 4.16 -15.25
C GLU A 86 -16.40 4.34 -15.61
N THR A 87 -15.52 4.48 -14.61
CA THR A 87 -14.07 4.61 -14.81
C THR A 87 -13.49 3.39 -15.51
N MET A 88 -13.84 2.19 -15.08
CA MET A 88 -13.32 0.96 -15.69
C MET A 88 -13.81 0.78 -17.13
N ASN A 89 -15.07 1.10 -17.43
CA ASN A 89 -15.57 1.06 -18.81
C ASN A 89 -14.90 2.11 -19.69
N LEU A 90 -14.60 3.30 -19.15
CA LEU A 90 -13.84 4.31 -19.87
C LEU A 90 -12.44 3.80 -20.21
N LEU A 91 -11.71 3.26 -19.23
CA LEU A 91 -10.33 2.80 -19.39
C LEU A 91 -10.22 1.52 -20.23
N LEU A 92 -11.12 0.55 -20.03
CA LEU A 92 -11.00 -0.79 -20.64
C LEU A 92 -11.74 -0.94 -21.96
N VAL A 93 -12.85 -0.21 -22.14
CA VAL A 93 -13.76 -0.40 -23.28
C VAL A 93 -13.72 0.79 -24.23
N LYS A 94 -13.88 2.02 -23.71
CA LYS A 94 -14.12 3.20 -24.56
C LYS A 94 -12.86 3.92 -25.04
N ASN A 95 -11.80 3.96 -24.23
CA ASN A 95 -10.65 4.80 -24.52
C ASN A 95 -9.32 4.11 -24.17
N GLN A 96 -8.98 3.07 -24.92
CA GLN A 96 -7.75 2.33 -24.71
C GLN A 96 -6.49 3.17 -24.96
N SER A 97 -6.54 4.13 -25.90
CA SER A 97 -5.42 5.03 -26.20
C SER A 97 -5.13 5.98 -25.05
N MET A 98 -6.13 6.34 -24.23
CA MET A 98 -5.92 7.14 -23.01
C MET A 98 -4.96 6.47 -22.04
N LEU A 99 -5.06 5.16 -21.81
CA LEU A 99 -4.15 4.45 -20.91
C LEU A 99 -2.72 4.43 -21.43
N GLN A 100 -2.54 4.28 -22.75
CA GLN A 100 -1.22 4.32 -23.37
C GLN A 100 -0.61 5.72 -23.27
N SER A 101 -1.40 6.76 -23.54
CA SER A 101 -0.98 8.15 -23.39
C SER A 101 -0.62 8.47 -21.94
N LEU A 102 -1.45 8.03 -20.99
CA LEU A 102 -1.23 8.22 -19.56
C LEU A 102 0.04 7.49 -19.11
N SER A 103 0.22 6.23 -19.50
CA SER A 103 1.39 5.45 -19.15
C SER A 103 2.66 6.10 -19.71
N LYS A 104 2.62 6.62 -20.94
CA LYS A 104 3.72 7.37 -21.54
C LYS A 104 4.04 8.63 -20.74
N GLU A 105 3.03 9.40 -20.35
CA GLU A 105 3.19 10.60 -19.54
C GLU A 105 3.82 10.27 -18.17
N ILE A 106 3.37 9.20 -17.51
CA ILE A 106 3.94 8.72 -16.24
C ILE A 106 5.40 8.30 -16.44
N CYS A 107 5.72 7.55 -17.50
CA CYS A 107 7.10 7.16 -17.77
C CYS A 107 8.02 8.37 -17.99
N VAL A 108 7.58 9.39 -18.73
CA VAL A 108 8.36 10.61 -18.98
C VAL A 108 8.60 11.38 -17.68
N ASN A 109 7.59 11.51 -16.82
CA ASN A 109 7.76 12.14 -15.50
C ASN A 109 8.68 11.32 -14.60
N ALA A 110 8.56 9.98 -14.63
CA ALA A 110 9.40 9.10 -13.85
C ALA A 110 10.87 9.24 -14.24
N THR A 111 11.22 9.29 -15.53
CA THR A 111 12.62 9.47 -15.97
C THR A 111 13.23 10.81 -15.53
N GLN A 112 12.39 11.79 -15.18
CA GLN A 112 12.80 13.10 -14.65
C GLN A 112 12.76 13.16 -13.11
N ARG A 113 12.55 12.02 -12.43
CA ARG A 113 12.35 11.94 -10.97
C ARG A 113 11.20 12.82 -10.46
N ASN A 114 10.20 13.06 -11.32
CA ASN A 114 9.07 13.92 -11.02
C ASN A 114 7.86 13.09 -10.53
N VAL A 115 7.88 12.66 -9.27
CA VAL A 115 6.75 11.91 -8.67
C VAL A 115 5.46 12.72 -8.68
N LYS A 116 5.52 14.04 -8.48
CA LYS A 116 4.35 14.93 -8.56
C LYS A 116 3.70 14.87 -9.95
N GLY A 117 4.50 14.93 -11.01
CA GLY A 117 4.01 14.81 -12.39
C GLY A 117 3.38 13.44 -12.68
N CYS A 118 3.94 12.35 -12.14
CA CYS A 118 3.30 11.02 -12.21
C CYS A 118 1.94 11.01 -11.52
N PHE A 119 1.84 11.60 -10.33
CA PHE A 119 0.60 11.74 -9.58
C PHE A 119 -0.44 12.57 -10.33
N GLU A 120 -0.06 13.74 -10.87
CA GLU A 120 -0.94 14.62 -11.63
C GLU A 120 -1.44 13.94 -12.91
N ALA A 121 -0.61 13.15 -13.57
CA ALA A 121 -1.03 12.35 -14.72
C ALA A 121 -2.14 11.36 -14.31
N ILE A 122 -1.95 10.60 -13.22
CA ILE A 122 -2.96 9.64 -12.72
C ILE A 122 -4.26 10.34 -12.33
N GLN A 123 -4.18 11.54 -11.76
CA GLN A 123 -5.35 12.34 -11.36
C GLN A 123 -6.25 12.74 -12.55
N LYS A 124 -5.73 12.70 -13.80
CA LYS A 124 -6.54 12.96 -15.01
C LYS A 124 -7.57 11.85 -15.29
N ILE A 125 -7.47 10.69 -14.65
CA ILE A 125 -8.44 9.61 -14.83
C ILE A 125 -9.79 10.04 -14.24
N ASN A 126 -10.87 9.80 -15.00
CA ASN A 126 -12.22 10.13 -14.55
C ASN A 126 -12.55 9.46 -13.19
N ASN A 127 -13.17 10.23 -12.28
CA ASN A 127 -13.48 9.84 -10.90
C ASN A 127 -12.26 9.56 -9.99
N VAL A 128 -11.02 9.77 -10.44
CA VAL A 128 -9.81 9.60 -9.63
C VAL A 128 -9.40 10.94 -9.04
N GLY A 129 -9.83 11.21 -7.82
CA GLY A 129 -9.39 12.38 -7.05
C GLY A 129 -8.00 12.19 -6.43
N LYS A 130 -7.51 13.23 -5.75
CA LYS A 130 -6.19 13.28 -5.08
C LYS A 130 -5.88 12.02 -4.25
N PHE A 131 -6.83 11.58 -3.43
CA PHE A 131 -6.65 10.39 -2.61
C PHE A 131 -6.31 9.15 -3.45
N PHE A 132 -7.13 8.81 -4.45
CA PHE A 132 -6.91 7.63 -5.29
C PHE A 132 -5.66 7.78 -6.16
N ALA A 133 -5.40 8.97 -6.70
CA ALA A 133 -4.18 9.23 -7.46
C ALA A 133 -2.93 8.99 -6.60
N TRP A 134 -2.95 9.43 -5.33
CA TRP A 134 -1.85 9.19 -4.40
C TRP A 134 -1.68 7.71 -4.06
N GLN A 135 -2.78 6.98 -3.77
CA GLN A 135 -2.69 5.54 -3.51
C GLN A 135 -2.09 4.77 -4.70
N VAL A 136 -2.52 5.07 -5.92
CA VAL A 136 -1.93 4.45 -7.13
C VAL A 136 -0.46 4.85 -7.30
N THR A 137 -0.09 6.09 -6.99
CA THR A 137 1.31 6.54 -7.05
C THR A 137 2.17 5.80 -6.03
N CYS A 138 1.72 5.68 -4.78
CA CYS A 138 2.37 4.88 -3.73
C CYS A 138 2.57 3.44 -4.17
N ASP A 139 1.52 2.82 -4.69
CA ASP A 139 1.55 1.45 -5.20
C ASP A 139 2.57 1.32 -6.35
N LEU A 140 2.69 2.31 -7.23
CA LEU A 140 3.68 2.30 -8.32
C LEU A 140 5.12 2.50 -7.82
N LEU A 141 5.32 3.28 -6.76
CA LEU A 141 6.62 3.40 -6.07
C LEU A 141 6.99 2.08 -5.38
N GLU A 142 6.07 1.47 -4.65
CA GLU A 142 6.28 0.20 -3.92
C GLU A 142 6.46 -1.00 -4.85
N SER A 143 5.84 -0.98 -6.02
CA SER A 143 6.04 -2.01 -7.05
C SER A 143 7.20 -1.67 -7.99
N ASN A 144 7.96 -0.61 -7.72
CA ASN A 144 9.12 -0.21 -8.50
C ASN A 144 8.82 0.01 -10.01
N ASN A 145 7.59 0.39 -10.35
CA ASN A 145 7.20 0.76 -11.70
C ASN A 145 7.63 2.19 -12.06
N LEU A 146 7.92 3.02 -11.05
CA LEU A 146 8.55 4.34 -11.22
C LEU A 146 10.06 4.23 -10.98
N PHE A 147 10.75 3.45 -11.80
CA PHE A 147 12.13 2.96 -11.60
C PHE A 147 13.24 4.02 -11.35
N MET A 148 13.00 5.29 -11.69
CA MET A 148 13.94 6.39 -11.41
C MET A 148 13.53 7.24 -10.19
N CYS A 149 12.33 7.04 -9.67
CA CYS A 149 11.82 7.76 -8.51
C CYS A 149 12.00 6.95 -7.21
N CYS A 150 11.96 7.63 -6.08
CA CYS A 150 11.90 7.02 -4.76
C CYS A 150 10.82 7.65 -3.87
N GLU A 151 10.56 7.00 -2.74
CA GLU A 151 9.54 7.41 -1.76
C GLU A 151 9.85 8.73 -1.03
N ASP A 152 11.05 9.26 -1.22
CA ASP A 152 11.53 10.52 -0.64
C ASP A 152 11.48 11.71 -1.61
N ASP A 153 11.24 11.46 -2.91
CA ASP A 153 11.25 12.51 -3.92
C ASP A 153 10.08 13.49 -3.73
N TRP A 154 8.86 13.00 -3.45
CA TRP A 154 7.68 13.85 -3.20
C TRP A 154 6.51 13.06 -2.58
N VAL A 155 5.60 13.76 -1.90
CA VAL A 155 4.36 13.20 -1.34
C VAL A 155 3.16 14.15 -1.48
N GLU A 156 1.96 13.61 -1.74
CA GLU A 156 0.69 14.35 -1.61
C GLU A 156 0.23 14.29 -0.15
N LEU A 157 0.25 15.42 0.54
CA LEU A 157 -0.24 15.50 1.91
C LEU A 157 -1.77 15.53 1.94
N GLY A 158 -2.37 14.42 2.37
CA GLY A 158 -3.81 14.34 2.59
C GLY A 158 -4.28 15.22 3.77
N PRO A 159 -5.60 15.46 3.92
CA PRO A 159 -6.15 16.27 5.00
C PRO A 159 -5.74 15.82 6.41
N GLY A 160 -5.65 14.50 6.61
CA GLY A 160 -5.18 13.92 7.89
C GLY A 160 -3.72 14.25 8.17
N ALA A 161 -2.85 14.15 7.16
CA ALA A 161 -1.44 14.48 7.30
C ALA A 161 -1.22 15.98 7.55
N LEU A 162 -1.92 16.85 6.82
CA LEU A 162 -1.89 18.30 7.03
C LEU A 162 -2.33 18.67 8.46
N ALA A 163 -3.41 18.06 8.95
CA ALA A 163 -3.86 18.25 10.32
C ALA A 163 -2.85 17.68 11.33
N GLY A 164 -2.17 16.58 11.03
CA GLY A 164 -1.07 16.05 11.83
C GLY A 164 0.11 17.04 11.94
N ILE A 165 0.53 17.63 10.83
CA ILE A 165 1.56 18.69 10.80
C ILE A 165 1.13 19.86 11.66
N GLN A 166 -0.12 20.31 11.52
CA GLN A 166 -0.66 21.41 12.31
C GLN A 166 -0.70 21.10 13.81
N LEU A 167 -0.93 19.84 14.21
CA LEU A 167 -0.88 19.41 15.61
C LEU A 167 0.54 19.46 16.19
N ILE A 168 1.57 19.17 15.37
CA ILE A 168 2.97 19.15 15.79
C ILE A 168 3.56 20.56 15.81
N PHE A 169 3.39 21.31 14.72
CA PHE A 169 4.07 22.60 14.50
C PHE A 169 3.17 23.82 14.76
N GLY A 170 1.87 23.62 15.00
CA GLY A 170 0.91 24.70 15.17
C GLY A 170 0.43 25.33 13.84
N LYS A 171 -0.35 26.40 13.95
CA LYS A 171 -0.95 27.12 12.79
C LYS A 171 0.04 28.03 12.07
N THR A 172 0.97 28.62 12.82
CA THR A 172 1.98 29.55 12.32
C THR A 172 3.26 28.77 12.09
N LYS A 173 3.51 28.41 10.85
CA LYS A 173 4.73 27.72 10.43
C LYS A 173 5.55 28.62 9.50
N ALA A 174 6.86 28.53 9.61
CA ALA A 174 7.81 29.31 8.80
C ALA A 174 8.01 28.76 7.38
N MET A 175 7.66 27.49 7.19
CA MET A 175 7.88 26.70 5.96
C MET A 175 6.57 26.09 5.49
N ASP A 176 6.53 25.58 4.26
CA ASP A 176 5.35 24.90 3.75
C ASP A 176 5.13 23.51 4.40
N ASP A 177 3.95 22.92 4.21
CA ASP A 177 3.63 21.63 4.83
C ASP A 177 4.54 20.48 4.35
N LEU A 178 4.98 20.52 3.09
CA LEU A 178 5.83 19.48 2.53
C LEU A 178 7.24 19.56 3.13
N GLU A 179 7.78 20.77 3.30
CA GLU A 179 9.03 21.03 4.01
C GLU A 179 8.95 20.56 5.47
N MET A 180 7.83 20.80 6.15
CA MET A 180 7.63 20.29 7.51
C MET A 180 7.64 18.76 7.57
N ALA A 181 7.04 18.07 6.61
CA ALA A 181 7.12 16.61 6.51
C ALA A 181 8.56 16.12 6.24
N ARG A 182 9.33 16.86 5.42
CA ARG A 182 10.75 16.56 5.19
C ARG A 182 11.60 16.72 6.45
N ILE A 183 11.36 17.76 7.25
CA ILE A 183 12.05 17.94 8.54
C ILE A 183 11.79 16.73 9.45
N LEU A 184 10.55 16.26 9.56
CA LEU A 184 10.24 15.06 10.36
C LEU A 184 10.98 13.82 9.84
N ARG A 185 11.11 13.68 8.52
CA ARG A 185 11.88 12.61 7.88
C ARG A 185 13.37 12.73 8.19
N ASP A 186 13.95 13.91 8.02
CA ASP A 186 15.40 14.14 8.12
C ASP A 186 15.91 14.00 9.56
N TYR A 187 15.14 14.46 10.55
CA TYR A 187 15.53 14.46 11.96
C TYR A 187 15.04 13.25 12.75
N GLN A 188 14.37 12.28 12.12
CA GLN A 188 13.73 11.15 12.81
C GLN A 188 14.67 10.44 13.80
N THR A 189 15.90 10.12 13.37
CA THR A 189 16.85 9.37 14.20
C THR A 189 17.34 10.20 15.36
N THR A 190 17.73 11.45 15.12
CA THR A 190 18.15 12.38 16.18
C THR A 190 17.04 12.61 17.20
N VAL A 191 15.79 12.70 16.75
CA VAL A 191 14.63 12.86 17.64
C VAL A 191 14.38 11.59 18.44
N PHE A 192 14.47 10.40 17.83
CA PHE A 192 14.35 9.14 18.56
C PHE A 192 15.42 9.01 19.65
N ASP A 193 16.67 9.33 19.33
CA ASP A 193 17.78 9.33 20.28
C ASP A 193 17.55 10.33 21.41
N ALA A 194 17.14 11.56 21.10
CA ALA A 194 16.84 12.60 22.08
C ALA A 194 15.68 12.23 23.01
N LEU A 195 14.72 11.44 22.53
CA LEU A 195 13.60 10.92 23.31
C LEU A 195 13.94 9.61 24.06
N GLY A 196 15.14 9.04 23.85
CA GLY A 196 15.52 7.74 24.41
C GLY A 196 14.67 6.59 23.86
N VAL A 197 14.21 6.68 22.61
CA VAL A 197 13.37 5.68 21.95
C VAL A 197 14.20 4.85 20.98
N GLU A 198 14.30 3.55 21.23
CA GLU A 198 14.84 2.60 20.26
C GLU A 198 13.77 2.27 19.21
N PHE A 199 13.84 2.92 18.04
CA PHE A 199 12.84 2.72 17.00
C PHE A 199 13.08 1.40 16.23
N PRO A 200 12.09 0.48 16.18
CA PRO A 200 12.25 -0.82 15.52
C PRO A 200 12.13 -0.67 14.00
N SER A 201 13.22 -0.23 13.35
CA SER A 201 13.27 -0.08 11.90
C SER A 201 12.97 -1.40 11.17
N PHE A 202 12.28 -1.31 10.03
CA PHE A 202 12.00 -2.48 9.20
C PHE A 202 13.15 -2.73 8.23
N CYS A 203 13.88 -3.83 8.45
CA CYS A 203 15.10 -4.17 7.69
C CYS A 203 16.17 -3.07 7.72
N GLY A 204 16.33 -2.38 8.86
CA GLY A 204 17.34 -1.33 9.01
C GLY A 204 17.06 -0.05 8.19
N ARG A 205 15.86 0.09 7.61
CA ARG A 205 15.50 1.27 6.82
C ARG A 205 14.92 2.38 7.72
N GLY A 206 15.37 3.61 7.47
CA GLY A 206 14.70 4.79 7.97
C GLY A 206 13.29 4.93 7.39
N ILE A 207 12.45 5.69 8.09
CA ILE A 207 11.09 6.04 7.68
C ILE A 207 11.19 6.98 6.47
N SER A 208 10.62 6.62 5.33
CA SER A 208 10.63 7.47 4.12
C SER A 208 9.66 8.65 4.25
N LEU A 209 9.79 9.66 3.39
CA LEU A 209 8.84 10.78 3.34
C LEU A 209 7.39 10.32 3.12
N LYS A 210 7.17 9.33 2.24
CA LYS A 210 5.87 8.66 2.09
C LYS A 210 5.38 8.06 3.41
N ASN A 211 6.26 7.38 4.16
CA ASN A 211 5.87 6.82 5.46
C ASN A 211 5.55 7.90 6.50
N ILE A 212 6.25 9.04 6.47
CA ILE A 212 5.94 10.19 7.31
C ILE A 212 4.53 10.73 7.01
N GLU A 213 4.12 10.84 5.75
CA GLU A 213 2.74 11.25 5.42
C GLU A 213 1.70 10.27 5.97
N HIS A 214 1.89 8.97 5.77
CA HIS A 214 1.01 7.96 6.35
C HIS A 214 0.97 8.04 7.89
N ALA A 215 2.14 8.20 8.53
CA ALA A 215 2.25 8.32 9.98
C ALA A 215 1.54 9.57 10.51
N LEU A 216 1.63 10.70 9.83
CA LEU A 216 0.93 11.94 10.18
C LEU A 216 -0.59 11.77 10.12
N CYS A 217 -1.09 11.07 9.09
CA CYS A 217 -2.51 10.77 8.95
C CYS A 217 -3.02 9.88 10.09
N GLU A 218 -2.29 8.82 10.45
CA GLU A 218 -2.65 7.95 11.57
C GLU A 218 -2.49 8.65 12.93
N PHE A 219 -1.46 9.49 13.08
CA PHE A 219 -1.26 10.31 14.28
C PHE A 219 -2.46 11.23 14.53
N GLN A 220 -2.96 11.90 13.49
CA GLN A 220 -4.15 12.73 13.60
C GLN A 220 -5.38 11.92 14.06
N LYS A 221 -5.58 10.72 13.51
CA LYS A 221 -6.68 9.83 13.92
C LYS A 221 -6.53 9.39 15.38
N TYR A 222 -5.31 9.05 15.79
CA TYR A 222 -5.00 8.69 17.16
C TYR A 222 -5.33 9.82 18.13
N VAL A 223 -4.85 11.04 17.87
CA VAL A 223 -5.16 12.22 18.71
C VAL A 223 -6.67 12.46 18.78
N ALA A 224 -7.38 12.38 17.66
CA ALA A 224 -8.83 12.54 17.64
C ALA A 224 -9.59 11.47 18.45
N LEU A 225 -9.07 10.23 18.51
CA LEU A 225 -9.64 9.17 19.34
C LEU A 225 -9.38 9.43 20.83
N VAL A 226 -8.14 9.82 21.19
CA VAL A 226 -7.77 10.16 22.57
C VAL A 226 -8.61 11.33 23.09
N ASP A 227 -8.79 12.38 22.30
CA ASP A 227 -9.64 13.53 22.64
C ASP A 227 -11.10 13.12 22.87
N LYS A 228 -11.66 12.27 22.01
CA LYS A 228 -13.02 11.74 22.19
C LYS A 228 -13.13 10.90 23.46
N ALA A 229 -12.13 10.07 23.76
CA ALA A 229 -12.10 9.27 24.98
C ALA A 229 -12.07 10.18 26.22
N ARG A 230 -11.19 11.19 26.24
CA ARG A 230 -11.07 12.18 27.32
C ARG A 230 -12.38 12.95 27.57
N ARG A 231 -13.06 13.39 26.51
CA ARG A 231 -14.35 14.08 26.62
C ARG A 231 -15.46 13.17 27.17
N ARG A 232 -15.40 11.87 26.90
CA ARG A 232 -16.37 10.88 27.42
C ARG A 232 -16.07 10.52 28.89
N SER A 233 -14.81 10.33 29.26
CA SER A 233 -14.41 10.05 30.65
C SER A 233 -14.71 11.22 31.58
N ASN A 234 -14.67 12.46 31.08
CA ASN A 234 -15.05 13.64 31.86
C ASN A 234 -16.57 13.77 32.08
N LYS A 235 -17.41 13.04 31.32
CA LYS A 235 -18.89 13.13 31.41
C LYS A 235 -19.52 12.02 32.23
N LEU A 236 -18.86 10.87 32.31
CA LEU A 236 -19.23 9.70 33.12
C LEU A 236 -17.89 9.13 33.58
N GLY A 237 -17.66 8.96 34.88
CA GLY A 237 -16.43 8.39 35.47
C GLY A 237 -16.15 6.96 35.02
N ALA A 238 -15.92 6.78 33.72
CA ALA A 238 -15.87 5.53 33.01
C ALA A 238 -14.48 5.38 32.38
N ARG A 239 -13.90 4.22 32.68
CA ARG A 239 -12.62 3.68 32.24
C ARG A 239 -12.30 4.07 30.79
N CYS A 240 -11.04 4.45 30.58
CA CYS A 240 -10.36 4.52 29.28
C CYS A 240 -10.94 3.45 28.35
N TRP A 241 -11.38 3.86 27.15
CA TRP A 241 -11.74 2.92 26.11
C TRP A 241 -10.47 2.16 25.74
N ASP A 242 -10.27 1.01 26.37
CA ASP A 242 -9.36 -0.02 25.93
C ASP A 242 -10.02 -0.67 24.70
N PRO A 243 -9.50 -0.45 23.47
CA PRO A 243 -9.86 -1.29 22.35
C PRO A 243 -9.29 -2.67 22.64
N ARG A 244 -9.94 -3.42 23.53
CA ARG A 244 -9.61 -4.81 23.78
C ARG A 244 -9.70 -5.47 22.43
N TYR A 245 -8.52 -5.80 21.90
CA TYR A 245 -8.30 -6.56 20.69
C TYR A 245 -9.00 -7.90 20.92
N SER A 246 -10.29 -7.95 20.63
CA SER A 246 -11.02 -9.21 20.74
C SER A 246 -10.51 -10.07 19.58
N GLY A 247 -10.02 -11.28 19.88
CA GLY A 247 -9.58 -12.22 18.83
C GLY A 247 -10.66 -12.56 17.80
N LYS A 248 -11.93 -12.17 18.06
CA LYS A 248 -13.06 -12.28 17.13
C LYS A 248 -13.16 -11.08 16.16
N GLY A 249 -12.67 -9.90 16.55
CA GLY A 249 -12.71 -8.68 15.74
C GLY A 249 -11.49 -8.51 14.84
N SER A 250 -10.29 -8.88 15.35
CA SER A 250 -9.11 -9.01 14.51
C SER A 250 -9.25 -10.31 13.72
N ARG A 251 -9.39 -10.23 12.40
CA ARG A 251 -9.43 -11.42 11.54
C ARG A 251 -8.06 -12.13 11.42
N SER A 252 -7.19 -11.98 12.42
CA SER A 252 -5.88 -12.62 12.54
C SER A 252 -5.97 -14.14 12.60
N TYR A 253 -7.11 -14.69 13.02
CA TYR A 253 -7.37 -16.13 12.92
C TYR A 253 -7.30 -16.65 11.47
N MET A 254 -7.48 -15.80 10.45
CA MET A 254 -7.33 -16.18 9.04
C MET A 254 -5.87 -16.48 8.66
N ASP A 255 -4.90 -16.08 9.49
CA ASP A 255 -3.48 -16.37 9.26
C ASP A 255 -3.08 -17.76 9.78
N ILE A 256 -3.86 -18.36 10.69
CA ILE A 256 -3.57 -19.64 11.37
C ILE A 256 -3.72 -20.85 10.42
N GLY A 257 -4.42 -20.71 9.30
CA GLY A 257 -4.70 -21.80 8.36
C GLY A 257 -4.06 -21.65 6.98
N LYS A 258 -2.98 -20.88 6.84
CA LYS A 258 -2.31 -20.70 5.54
C LYS A 258 -1.41 -21.88 5.21
N ASN A 259 -1.60 -22.46 4.03
CA ASN A 259 -0.72 -23.50 3.49
C ASN A 259 0.67 -22.92 3.19
N CYS A 260 1.71 -23.72 3.44
CA CYS A 260 3.05 -23.40 2.98
C CYS A 260 3.06 -23.24 1.45
N VAL A 261 3.64 -22.16 0.94
CA VAL A 261 3.72 -21.91 -0.52
C VAL A 261 4.51 -22.98 -1.27
N THR A 262 5.49 -23.62 -0.62
CA THR A 262 6.39 -24.60 -1.25
C THR A 262 5.81 -26.01 -1.26
N CYS A 263 5.37 -26.54 -0.12
CA CYS A 263 4.87 -27.93 -0.02
C CYS A 263 3.35 -28.04 0.05
N ASN A 264 2.62 -26.91 0.06
CA ASN A 264 1.17 -26.84 0.21
C ASN A 264 0.61 -27.50 1.50
N TYR A 265 1.47 -27.81 2.47
CA TYR A 265 1.07 -28.41 3.75
C TYR A 265 0.39 -27.37 4.64
N ASN A 266 -0.68 -27.80 5.30
CA ASN A 266 -1.44 -27.05 6.28
C ASN A 266 -1.66 -27.98 7.47
N GLY A 267 -0.83 -27.88 8.49
CA GLY A 267 -0.94 -28.79 9.62
C GLY A 267 -0.29 -28.25 10.88
N GLU A 268 -0.93 -28.59 11.99
CA GLU A 268 -0.65 -28.15 13.36
C GLU A 268 0.75 -28.56 13.87
N GLN A 269 1.46 -29.44 13.16
CA GLN A 269 2.73 -30.04 13.61
C GLN A 269 3.98 -29.27 13.16
N LYS A 270 3.89 -28.32 12.21
CA LYS A 270 5.06 -27.56 11.72
C LYS A 270 4.87 -26.08 12.00
N VAL A 271 5.85 -25.46 12.67
CA VAL A 271 5.85 -24.01 12.86
C VAL A 271 5.87 -23.35 11.47
N SER A 272 4.87 -22.50 11.25
CA SER A 272 4.75 -21.71 10.03
C SER A 272 5.25 -20.30 10.29
N ILE A 273 6.08 -19.79 9.38
CA ILE A 273 6.59 -18.43 9.42
C ILE A 273 5.94 -17.65 8.28
N LEU A 274 5.49 -16.44 8.60
CA LEU A 274 4.95 -15.50 7.63
C LEU A 274 6.05 -14.54 7.18
N CYS A 275 6.11 -14.30 5.87
CA CYS A 275 6.92 -13.21 5.34
C CYS A 275 6.29 -11.87 5.72
N ASP A 276 7.03 -10.98 6.39
CA ASP A 276 6.53 -9.65 6.78
C ASP A 276 6.17 -8.77 5.57
N SER A 277 6.82 -9.04 4.43
CA SER A 277 6.55 -8.34 3.18
C SER A 277 5.29 -8.89 2.50
N CYS A 278 5.23 -10.16 2.07
CA CYS A 278 4.09 -10.64 1.28
C CYS A 278 2.99 -11.37 2.08
N LEU A 279 3.22 -11.65 3.36
CA LEU A 279 2.37 -12.46 4.26
C LEU A 279 2.14 -13.90 3.74
N SER A 280 3.01 -14.38 2.84
CA SER A 280 3.06 -15.78 2.42
C SER A 280 3.56 -16.64 3.57
N CYS A 281 2.96 -17.82 3.71
CA CYS A 281 3.30 -18.80 4.72
C CYS A 281 4.34 -19.79 4.19
N TYR A 282 5.31 -20.12 5.03
CA TYR A 282 6.32 -21.12 4.75
C TYR A 282 6.53 -21.99 5.99
N CYS A 283 6.61 -23.32 5.81
CA CYS A 283 7.01 -24.20 6.91
C CYS A 283 8.53 -24.19 7.07
N GLU A 284 8.98 -24.47 8.29
CA GLU A 284 10.38 -24.50 8.65
C GLU A 284 11.23 -25.41 7.75
N ASP A 285 10.72 -26.62 7.45
CA ASP A 285 11.40 -27.60 6.59
C ASP A 285 11.66 -27.09 5.16
N CYS A 286 10.67 -26.41 4.57
CA CYS A 286 10.80 -25.88 3.20
C CYS A 286 11.74 -24.68 3.11
N LEU A 287 12.03 -24.04 4.24
CA LEU A 287 12.99 -22.94 4.31
C LEU A 287 14.39 -23.42 4.69
N ASN A 288 14.54 -24.70 5.05
CA ASN A 288 15.81 -25.32 5.46
C ASN A 288 16.54 -24.46 6.50
N PHE A 289 15.81 -23.97 7.51
CA PHE A 289 16.37 -23.12 8.56
C PHE A 289 17.42 -23.92 9.35
N GLY A 290 18.68 -23.79 8.97
CA GLY A 290 19.77 -24.19 9.86
C GLY A 290 19.76 -23.28 11.08
N LYS A 291 19.18 -23.71 12.22
CA LYS A 291 19.34 -23.19 13.60
C LYS A 291 19.57 -21.68 13.81
N LYS A 292 19.05 -20.81 12.95
CA LYS A 292 19.18 -19.35 13.06
C LYS A 292 17.92 -18.68 12.55
N ILE A 293 16.84 -18.82 13.30
CA ILE A 293 15.96 -17.67 13.46
C ILE A 293 16.81 -16.69 14.24
N SER A 294 17.42 -15.72 13.55
CA SER A 294 18.08 -14.60 14.23
C SER A 294 17.08 -14.00 15.22
N GLU A 295 17.54 -13.54 16.37
CA GLU A 295 16.71 -12.90 17.42
C GLU A 295 15.86 -11.73 16.89
N SER A 296 16.10 -11.28 15.66
CA SER A 296 15.20 -10.41 14.90
C SER A 296 13.87 -11.11 14.58
N LEU A 297 12.77 -10.59 15.14
CA LEU A 297 11.37 -10.96 14.81
C LEU A 297 10.97 -10.73 13.34
N GLN A 298 11.89 -10.30 12.48
CA GLN A 298 11.62 -9.94 11.09
C GLN A 298 12.12 -11.02 10.12
N TRP A 299 11.25 -11.48 9.22
CA TRP A 299 11.59 -12.43 8.17
C TRP A 299 10.97 -12.06 6.82
N ILE A 300 11.80 -12.02 5.78
CA ILE A 300 11.40 -11.77 4.40
C ILE A 300 11.78 -12.97 3.54
N CYS A 301 10.81 -13.49 2.78
CA CYS A 301 11.03 -14.62 1.89
C CYS A 301 11.96 -14.28 0.71
N PRO A 302 12.64 -15.28 0.09
CA PRO A 302 13.58 -15.03 -1.00
C PRO A 302 13.00 -14.24 -2.18
N PRO A 303 11.77 -14.50 -2.68
CA PRO A 303 11.17 -13.67 -3.73
C PRO A 303 11.04 -12.19 -3.35
N CYS A 304 10.64 -11.90 -2.11
CA CYS A 304 10.53 -10.51 -1.63
C CYS A 304 11.90 -9.86 -1.46
N ARG A 305 12.91 -10.62 -0.99
CA ARG A 305 14.29 -10.12 -0.92
C ARG A 305 14.88 -9.79 -2.29
N MET A 306 14.57 -10.58 -3.32
CA MET A 306 14.99 -10.25 -4.70
C MET A 306 14.40 -8.93 -5.17
N ILE A 307 13.11 -8.69 -4.88
CA ILE A 307 12.45 -7.42 -5.19
C ILE A 307 13.13 -6.26 -4.45
N GLU A 308 13.42 -6.42 -3.16
CA GLU A 308 14.15 -5.39 -2.39
C GLU A 308 15.55 -5.13 -2.91
N ALA A 309 16.30 -6.17 -3.29
CA ALA A 309 17.64 -6.03 -3.84
C ALA A 309 17.64 -5.26 -5.17
N LEU A 310 16.65 -5.51 -6.04
CA LEU A 310 16.46 -4.75 -7.27
C LEU A 310 16.17 -3.28 -6.98
N MET A 311 15.33 -2.97 -5.99
CA MET A 311 15.06 -1.59 -5.58
C MET A 311 16.31 -0.88 -5.06
N ILE A 312 17.14 -1.54 -4.25
CA ILE A 312 18.37 -0.96 -3.71
C ILE A 312 19.41 -0.73 -4.80
N TYR A 313 19.62 -1.72 -5.68
CA TYR A 313 20.56 -1.61 -6.79
C TYR A 313 20.18 -0.44 -7.73
N GLN A 314 18.90 -0.30 -8.05
CA GLN A 314 18.43 0.78 -8.91
C GLN A 314 18.55 2.15 -8.25
N ARG A 315 18.26 2.29 -6.94
CA ARG A 315 18.51 3.53 -6.18
C ARG A 315 19.98 3.94 -6.17
N ARG A 316 20.92 2.99 -6.08
CA ARG A 316 22.36 3.26 -6.17
C ARG A 316 22.80 3.65 -7.57
N SER A 317 22.12 3.14 -8.60
CA SER A 317 22.40 3.46 -10.01
C SER A 317 21.83 4.81 -10.43
N SER A 318 20.77 5.29 -9.78
CA SER A 318 20.11 6.58 -10.06
C SER A 318 20.53 7.72 -9.12
N GLY A 319 21.48 7.48 -8.21
CA GLY A 319 21.97 8.47 -7.25
C GLY A 319 23.34 8.13 -6.66
N ALA A 320 24.39 8.55 -7.37
CA ALA A 320 25.50 9.19 -6.68
C ALA A 320 25.03 10.62 -6.34
N VAL A 321 24.77 10.87 -5.07
CA VAL A 321 25.18 12.05 -4.28
C VAL A 321 24.61 11.80 -2.89
N THR A 322 25.57 11.65 -1.96
CA THR A 322 25.43 11.65 -0.50
C THR A 322 24.67 12.86 0.01
#